data_AF-A0A971IZX1-F1
#
_entry.id   AF-A0A971IZX1-F1
#
_cell.length_a   1.000
_cell.length_b   1.000
_cell.length_c   1.000
_cell.angle_alpha   90.00
_cell.angle_beta   90.00
_cell.angle_gamma   90.00
#
_symmetry.space_group_name_H-M   'P 1'
#
loop_
_entity.id
_entity.type
_entity.pdbx_description
1 polymer ?
#
loop_
_entity_poly.entity_id
_entity_poly.type
_entity_poly.pdbx_seq_one_letter_code
_entity_poly.pdbx_strand_id
1 'polypeptide(L)'
;MLDKIVLLLAATGAIAYLVYRFRTSKCCSTTACSSCPKAACNSCPFSAECIRKSETLDKLAVGDRFAITEVRDDDIRCQLMRLGMDANESLCCDYVLPGGPVIVKRGRQQIAVGRDLAGQIEVEVLSKNEA
;
A
#
# COMPACT_ATOMS: atom_id res chain seq x y z
N MET A 1 33.14 -12.48 46.05
CA MET A 1 32.66 -13.36 44.96
C MET A 1 31.24 -13.01 44.50
N LEU A 2 30.36 -12.57 45.40
CA LEU A 2 29.00 -12.12 45.06
C LEU A 2 28.95 -10.94 44.07
N ASP A 3 29.82 -9.93 44.20
CA ASP A 3 29.77 -8.73 43.34
C ASP A 3 29.96 -9.01 41.85
N LYS A 4 30.83 -9.97 41.50
CA LYS A 4 31.07 -10.36 40.10
C LYS A 4 29.89 -11.16 39.51
N ILE A 5 29.17 -11.91 40.34
CA ILE A 5 27.98 -12.67 39.94
C ILE A 5 26.81 -11.71 39.68
N VAL A 6 26.61 -10.72 40.56
CA VAL A 6 25.58 -9.69 40.37
C VAL A 6 25.84 -8.87 39.10
N LEU A 7 27.10 -8.52 38.83
CA LEU A 7 27.48 -7.78 37.62
C LEU A 7 27.20 -8.57 36.32
N LEU A 8 27.48 -9.88 36.32
CA LEU A 8 27.20 -10.76 35.17
C LEU A 8 25.70 -10.95 34.92
N LEU A 9 24.89 -11.08 35.97
CA LEU A 9 23.43 -11.20 35.83
C LEU A 9 22.79 -9.89 35.35
N ALA A 10 23.27 -8.74 35.84
CA ALA A 10 22.79 -7.44 35.40
C ALA A 10 23.17 -7.16 33.93
N ALA A 11 24.39 -7.51 33.52
CA ALA A 11 24.85 -7.33 32.14
C ALA A 11 24.09 -8.23 31.15
N THR A 12 23.88 -9.51 31.50
CA THR A 12 23.09 -10.43 30.66
C THR A 12 21.62 -10.02 30.58
N GLY A 13 21.05 -9.53 31.69
CA GLY A 13 19.71 -8.93 31.70
C GLY A 13 19.59 -7.68 30.84
N ALA A 14 20.58 -6.77 30.89
CA ALA A 14 20.60 -5.56 30.08
C ALA A 14 20.78 -5.84 28.58
N ILE A 15 21.66 -6.79 28.22
CA ILE A 15 21.84 -7.23 26.83
C ILE A 15 20.58 -7.93 26.32
N ALA A 16 19.97 -8.82 27.11
CA ALA A 16 18.71 -9.46 26.77
C ALA A 16 17.59 -8.44 26.61
N TYR A 17 17.51 -7.43 27.48
CA TYR A 17 16.55 -6.33 27.39
C TYR A 17 16.77 -5.45 26.15
N LEU A 18 18.03 -5.12 25.84
CA LEU A 18 18.38 -4.38 24.62
C LEU A 18 18.06 -5.18 23.36
N VAL A 19 18.39 -6.47 23.31
CA VAL A 19 18.04 -7.37 22.20
C VAL A 19 16.53 -7.51 22.09
N TYR A 20 15.80 -7.68 23.20
CA TYR A 20 14.34 -7.72 23.21
C TYR A 20 13.75 -6.41 22.67
N ARG A 21 14.29 -5.26 23.08
CA ARG A 21 13.86 -3.92 22.63
C ARG A 21 14.18 -3.67 21.15
N PHE A 22 15.30 -4.17 20.63
CA PHE A 22 15.67 -4.03 19.22
C PHE A 22 15.02 -5.07 18.30
N ARG A 23 14.41 -6.15 18.83
CA ARG A 23 13.86 -7.26 18.05
C ARG A 23 12.37 -7.09 17.70
N THR A 24 11.88 -5.86 17.57
CA THR A 24 10.55 -5.57 17.02
C THR A 24 10.60 -4.53 15.90
N SER A 25 11.42 -4.81 14.89
CA SER A 25 11.25 -4.27 13.55
C SER A 25 10.83 -5.38 12.58
N LYS A 26 9.78 -6.13 12.94
CA LYS A 26 9.02 -6.92 11.95
C LYS A 26 7.98 -5.99 11.33
N CYS A 27 8.41 -5.16 10.39
CA CYS A 27 7.48 -4.57 9.45
C CYS A 27 7.00 -5.65 8.48
N CYS A 28 5.71 -5.59 8.15
CA CYS A 28 4.96 -6.52 7.32
C CYS A 28 5.59 -6.71 5.94
N SER A 29 6.43 -7.74 5.77
CA SER A 29 6.99 -8.09 4.46
C SER A 29 6.30 -9.26 3.78
N THR A 30 5.18 -9.80 4.29
CA THR A 30 4.54 -10.94 3.61
C THR A 30 3.05 -11.07 3.95
N THR A 31 2.22 -10.68 2.99
CA THR A 31 0.95 -11.33 2.60
C THR A 31 -0.25 -11.36 3.56
N ALA A 32 -0.23 -10.72 4.73
CA ALA A 32 -1.47 -10.62 5.54
C ALA A 32 -1.54 -9.34 6.38
N CYS A 33 -2.06 -8.27 5.78
CA CYS A 33 -2.38 -7.00 6.47
C CYS A 33 -3.78 -6.98 7.13
N SER A 34 -4.41 -8.12 7.39
CA SER A 34 -5.75 -8.17 8.02
C SER A 34 -5.73 -8.16 9.55
N SER A 35 -4.57 -8.38 10.19
CA SER A 35 -4.49 -8.60 11.64
C SER A 35 -3.60 -7.62 12.42
N CYS A 36 -3.09 -6.56 11.79
CA CYS A 36 -2.30 -5.56 12.52
C CYS A 36 -3.22 -4.66 13.37
N PRO A 37 -3.00 -4.55 14.69
CA PRO A 37 -3.80 -3.67 15.54
C PRO A 37 -3.57 -2.22 15.13
N LYS A 38 -4.65 -1.57 14.67
CA LYS A 38 -4.70 -0.19 14.15
C LYS A 38 -3.99 0.86 15.03
N ALA A 39 -3.84 0.58 16.32
CA ALA A 39 -3.19 1.47 17.29
C ALA A 39 -1.65 1.54 17.15
N ALA A 40 -1.02 0.59 16.45
CA ALA A 40 0.44 0.50 16.35
C ALA A 40 1.02 1.00 15.00
N CYS A 41 0.19 1.39 14.02
CA CYS A 41 0.69 1.94 12.76
C CYS A 41 1.09 3.42 12.88
N ASN A 42 0.56 4.13 13.88
CA ASN A 42 0.76 5.56 14.13
C ASN A 42 2.16 5.87 14.68
N SER A 43 2.87 4.85 15.19
CA SER A 43 4.20 4.96 15.79
C SER A 43 5.33 4.54 14.86
N CYS A 44 5.05 4.15 13.62
CA CYS A 44 6.08 3.78 12.66
C CYS A 44 6.75 5.04 12.08
N PRO A 45 8.08 5.22 12.23
CA PRO A 45 8.81 6.37 11.68
C PRO A 45 8.97 6.35 10.15
N PHE A 46 8.48 5.29 9.48
CA PHE A 46 8.41 5.12 8.02
C PHE A 46 6.94 4.95 7.56
N SER A 47 6.04 5.85 7.98
CA SER A 47 4.59 5.74 7.77
C SER A 47 4.10 5.95 6.33
N ALA A 48 4.99 6.31 5.39
CA ALA A 48 4.66 6.52 3.99
C ALA A 48 4.25 5.23 3.24
N GLU A 49 4.69 4.06 3.70
CA GLU A 49 4.46 2.77 3.02
C GLU A 49 3.17 2.04 3.43
N CYS A 50 2.44 2.53 4.43
CA CYS A 50 1.30 1.81 5.03
C CYS A 50 -0.08 2.25 4.49
N ILE A 51 -0.13 2.93 3.34
CA ILE A 51 -1.39 3.12 2.62
C ILE A 51 -1.44 2.05 1.54
N ARG A 52 -1.81 0.82 1.92
CA ARG A 52 -2.25 -0.22 0.99
C ARG A 52 -3.74 -0.40 1.20
N LYS A 53 -4.52 0.56 0.69
CA LYS A 53 -5.97 0.51 0.76
C LYS A 53 -6.49 -0.03 -0.56
N SER A 54 -7.23 -1.14 -0.49
CA SER A 54 -7.99 -1.67 -1.63
C SER A 54 -9.30 -0.89 -1.76
N GLU A 55 -9.56 -0.37 -2.95
CA GLU A 55 -10.79 0.31 -3.32
C GLU A 55 -11.02 0.24 -4.85
N THR A 56 -12.12 0.77 -5.34
CA THR A 56 -12.46 0.74 -6.77
C THR A 56 -11.89 1.97 -7.49
N LEU A 57 -11.56 1.84 -8.79
CA LEU A 57 -10.90 2.88 -9.57
C LEU A 57 -11.67 4.22 -9.61
N ASP A 58 -13.00 4.17 -9.49
CA ASP A 58 -13.88 5.35 -9.45
C ASP A 58 -13.72 6.22 -8.19
N LYS A 59 -13.11 5.68 -7.12
CA LYS A 59 -12.92 6.36 -5.83
C LYS A 59 -11.58 7.06 -5.69
N LEU A 60 -10.71 6.94 -6.69
CA LEU A 60 -9.38 7.55 -6.64
C LEU A 60 -9.47 9.08 -6.70
N ALA A 61 -8.58 9.74 -5.96
CA ALA A 61 -8.38 11.17 -6.05
C ALA A 61 -7.36 11.51 -7.14
N VAL A 62 -7.37 12.77 -7.58
CA VAL A 62 -6.41 13.27 -8.57
C VAL A 62 -5.00 13.25 -7.97
N GLY A 63 -4.07 12.63 -8.68
CA GLY A 63 -2.68 12.44 -8.29
C GLY A 63 -2.40 11.15 -7.52
N ASP A 64 -3.42 10.36 -7.16
CA ASP A 64 -3.20 9.08 -6.49
C ASP A 64 -2.42 8.13 -7.38
N ARG A 65 -1.43 7.45 -6.79
CA ARG A 65 -0.77 6.31 -7.43
C ARG A 65 -1.43 5.03 -6.96
N PHE A 66 -1.66 4.13 -7.89
CA PHE A 66 -2.36 2.88 -7.63
C PHE A 66 -1.83 1.75 -8.50
N ALA A 67 -2.21 0.52 -8.20
CA ALA A 67 -2.04 -0.64 -9.05
C ALA A 67 -3.36 -1.39 -9.20
N ILE A 68 -3.62 -1.94 -10.39
CA ILE A 68 -4.80 -2.79 -10.62
C ILE A 68 -4.58 -4.13 -9.93
N THR A 69 -5.49 -4.55 -9.06
CA THR A 69 -5.43 -5.84 -8.36
C THR A 69 -6.30 -6.87 -9.05
N GLU A 70 -7.54 -6.50 -9.39
CA GLU A 70 -8.52 -7.40 -9.98
C GLU A 70 -9.44 -6.66 -10.96
N VAL A 71 -9.85 -7.36 -12.02
CA VAL A 71 -10.84 -6.91 -12.98
C VAL A 71 -11.82 -8.07 -13.15
N ARG A 72 -13.10 -7.84 -12.83
CA ARG A 72 -14.11 -8.91 -12.73
C ARG A 72 -14.53 -9.50 -14.09
N ASP A 73 -14.37 -8.73 -15.16
CA ASP A 73 -14.78 -9.08 -16.52
C ASP A 73 -13.55 -9.29 -17.40
N ASP A 74 -13.50 -10.45 -18.07
CA ASP A 74 -12.39 -10.85 -18.93
C ASP A 74 -12.23 -9.96 -20.18
N ASP A 75 -13.34 -9.49 -20.76
CA ASP A 75 -13.28 -8.60 -21.92
C ASP A 75 -12.69 -7.24 -21.54
N ILE A 76 -13.09 -6.73 -20.36
CA ILE A 76 -12.53 -5.50 -19.78
C ILE A 76 -11.05 -5.67 -19.49
N ARG A 77 -10.66 -6.81 -18.88
CA ARG A 77 -9.26 -7.13 -18.58
C ARG A 77 -8.43 -7.19 -19.86
N CYS A 78 -8.91 -7.86 -20.90
CA CYS A 78 -8.24 -7.90 -22.20
C CYS A 78 -8.10 -6.52 -22.83
N GLN A 79 -9.11 -5.66 -22.71
CA GLN A 79 -9.05 -4.29 -23.22
C GLN A 79 -8.00 -3.45 -22.47
N LEU A 80 -7.98 -3.51 -21.14
CA LEU A 80 -6.96 -2.84 -20.31
C LEU A 80 -5.56 -3.32 -20.66
N MET A 81 -5.35 -4.64 -20.79
CA MET A 81 -4.06 -5.21 -21.15
C MET A 81 -3.57 -4.74 -22.52
N ARG A 82 -4.46 -4.68 -23.54
CA ARG A 82 -4.15 -4.16 -24.88
C ARG A 82 -3.75 -2.68 -24.86
N LEU A 83 -4.31 -1.94 -23.91
CA LEU A 83 -3.99 -0.55 -23.68
C LEU A 83 -2.73 -0.35 -22.83
N GLY A 84 -2.09 -1.44 -22.41
CA GLY A 84 -0.89 -1.42 -21.58
C GLY A 84 -1.21 -1.10 -20.13
N MET A 85 -2.34 -1.55 -19.60
CA MET A 85 -2.64 -1.54 -18.17
C MET A 85 -2.80 -2.99 -17.71
N ASP A 86 -1.75 -3.55 -17.13
CA ASP A 86 -1.78 -4.90 -16.58
C ASP A 86 -1.94 -4.88 -15.05
N ALA A 87 -2.30 -6.02 -14.48
CA ALA A 87 -2.35 -6.19 -13.04
C ALA A 87 -0.97 -5.95 -12.42
N ASN A 88 -0.94 -5.37 -11.22
CA ASN A 88 0.27 -5.02 -10.46
C ASN A 88 1.16 -3.93 -11.07
N GLU A 89 0.72 -3.26 -12.14
CA GLU A 89 1.45 -2.12 -12.68
C GLU A 89 1.15 -0.81 -11.91
N SER A 90 2.17 0.02 -11.69
CA SER A 90 2.00 1.34 -11.07
C SER A 90 1.44 2.36 -12.08
N LEU A 91 0.24 2.84 -11.80
CA LEU A 91 -0.52 3.81 -12.58
C LEU A 91 -0.78 5.07 -11.75
N CYS A 92 -1.12 6.16 -12.44
CA CYS A 92 -1.47 7.43 -11.80
C CYS A 92 -2.86 7.89 -12.22
N CYS A 93 -3.66 8.36 -11.27
CA CYS A 93 -4.90 9.07 -11.56
C CYS A 93 -4.56 10.51 -11.95
N ASP A 94 -4.59 10.83 -13.24
CA ASP A 94 -4.15 12.14 -13.74
C ASP A 94 -5.25 13.20 -13.59
N TYR A 95 -6.51 12.82 -13.78
CA TYR A 95 -7.67 13.69 -13.64
C TYR A 95 -8.96 12.89 -13.50
N VAL A 96 -9.98 13.44 -12.82
CA VAL A 96 -11.32 12.84 -12.72
C VAL A 96 -12.33 13.84 -13.24
N LEU A 97 -13.05 13.50 -14.31
CA LEU A 97 -14.13 14.36 -14.80
C LEU A 97 -15.36 14.21 -13.88
N PRO A 98 -15.93 15.30 -13.35
CA PRO A 98 -17.16 15.23 -12.56
C PRO A 98 -18.32 14.64 -13.39
N GLY A 99 -18.91 13.54 -12.91
CA GLY A 99 -19.92 12.78 -13.66
C GLY A 99 -19.39 12.08 -14.92
N GLY A 100 -18.09 12.20 -15.21
CA GLY A 100 -17.42 11.65 -16.37
C GLY A 100 -16.40 10.56 -16.02
N PRO A 101 -15.54 10.19 -16.99
CA PRO A 101 -14.53 9.16 -16.83
C PRO A 101 -13.39 9.56 -15.88
N VAL A 102 -12.70 8.55 -15.36
CA VAL A 102 -11.42 8.68 -14.66
C VAL A 102 -10.30 8.61 -15.68
N ILE A 103 -9.41 9.60 -15.69
CA ILE A 103 -8.26 9.65 -16.60
C ILE A 103 -7.07 9.01 -15.90
N VAL A 104 -6.67 7.85 -16.40
CA VAL A 104 -5.52 7.09 -15.91
C VAL A 104 -4.33 7.33 -16.82
N LYS A 105 -3.16 7.55 -16.23
CA LYS A 105 -1.92 7.84 -16.95
C LYS A 105 -0.83 6.81 -16.66
N ARG A 106 -0.17 6.40 -17.74
CA ARG A 106 1.04 5.57 -17.73
C ARG A 106 2.08 6.21 -18.66
N GLY A 107 3.15 6.73 -18.09
CA GLY A 107 4.20 7.42 -18.86
C GLY A 107 3.63 8.57 -19.70
N ARG A 108 3.65 8.42 -21.03
CA ARG A 108 3.12 9.41 -21.99
C ARG A 108 1.69 9.12 -22.48
N GLN A 109 1.10 8.01 -22.05
CA GLN A 109 -0.24 7.61 -22.46
C GLN A 109 -1.26 7.95 -21.37
N GLN A 110 -2.41 8.46 -21.79
CA GLN A 110 -3.57 8.71 -20.95
C GLN A 110 -4.76 7.96 -21.53
N ILE A 111 -5.60 7.43 -20.66
CA ILE A 111 -6.76 6.65 -21.03
C ILE A 111 -7.94 7.10 -20.16
N ALA A 112 -9.05 7.40 -20.82
CA ALA A 112 -10.30 7.70 -20.15
C ALA A 112 -11.04 6.39 -19.89
N VAL A 113 -11.22 6.06 -18.61
CA VAL A 113 -12.01 4.91 -18.15
C VAL A 113 -13.38 5.42 -17.72
N GLY A 114 -14.43 4.97 -18.40
CA GLY A 114 -15.81 5.34 -18.04
C GLY A 114 -16.12 5.05 -16.58
N ARG A 115 -16.99 5.85 -15.95
CA ARG A 115 -17.27 5.74 -14.50
C ARG A 115 -17.81 4.37 -14.10
N ASP A 116 -18.72 3.81 -14.89
CA ASP A 116 -19.28 2.47 -14.66
C ASP A 116 -18.23 1.36 -14.82
N LEU A 117 -17.27 1.56 -15.74
CA LEU A 117 -16.14 0.65 -15.95
C LEU A 117 -15.15 0.73 -14.78
N ALA A 118 -14.86 1.95 -14.32
CA ALA A 118 -13.98 2.20 -13.18
C ALA A 118 -14.54 1.59 -11.87
N GLY A 119 -15.86 1.60 -11.69
CA GLY A 119 -16.50 0.95 -10.53
C GLY A 119 -16.36 -0.58 -10.51
N GLN A 120 -15.94 -1.22 -11.60
CA GLN A 120 -15.75 -2.66 -11.72
C GLN A 120 -14.28 -3.10 -11.62
N ILE A 121 -13.35 -2.14 -11.51
CA ILE A 121 -11.92 -2.38 -11.45
C ILE A 121 -11.46 -2.16 -10.01
N GLU A 122 -10.89 -3.20 -9.42
CA GLU A 122 -10.30 -3.14 -8.09
C GLU A 122 -8.84 -2.69 -8.16
N VAL A 123 -8.48 -1.77 -7.28
CA VAL A 123 -7.15 -1.17 -7.22
C VAL A 123 -6.62 -1.13 -5.79
N GLU A 124 -5.31 -1.24 -5.68
CA GLU A 124 -4.55 -0.95 -4.46
C GLU A 124 -3.95 0.45 -4.59
N VAL A 125 -4.35 1.38 -3.72
CA VAL A 125 -3.71 2.69 -3.63
C VAL A 125 -2.31 2.47 -3.05
N LEU A 126 -1.29 2.99 -3.73
CA LEU A 126 0.12 2.91 -3.34
C LEU A 126 0.58 4.19 -2.64
N SER A 127 0.08 5.35 -3.07
CA SER A 127 0.33 6.64 -2.42
C SER A 127 -0.84 7.58 -2.69
N LYS A 128 -1.36 8.23 -1.65
CA LYS A 128 -2.34 9.30 -1.82
C LYS A 128 -1.65 10.63 -2.08
N ASN A 129 -2.18 11.37 -3.04
CA ASN A 129 -1.81 12.76 -3.20
C ASN A 129 -2.82 13.61 -2.41
N GLU A 130 -2.36 14.29 -1.37
CA GLU A 130 -3.15 15.28 -0.65
C GLU A 130 -3.17 16.57 -1.49
N ALA A 131 -4.07 16.62 -2.47
CA ALA A 131 -4.35 17.82 -3.26
C ALA A 131 -5.25 18.79 -2.48
#